data_AF-A0A2R5F4S8-F1
#
_entry.id   AF-A0A2R5F4S8-F1
#
_cell.length_a   1.000
_cell.length_b   1.000
_cell.length_c   1.000
_cell.angle_alpha   90.00
_cell.angle_beta   90.00
_cell.angle_gamma   90.00
#
_symmetry.space_group_name_H-M   'P 1'
#
loop_
_entity.id
_entity.type
_entity.pdbx_description
1 polymer ?
#
loop_
_entity_poly.entity_id
_entity_poly.type
_entity_poly.pdbx_seq_one_letter_code
_entity_poly.pdbx_strand_id
1 'polypeptide(L)' 'MSPREACEHSLNNSGARSHRIVTLTRDFLILTCPTVCRRGMRKVDRQRGIKVHSNFYYWCPELRDPKLHGKLVRVLM' A
#
# COMPACT_ATOMS: atom_id res chain seq x y z
N MET A 1 28.46 2.59 8.38
CA MET A 1 27.48 1.58 8.79
C MET A 1 26.09 2.07 8.38
N SER A 2 25.54 1.53 7.30
CA SER A 2 24.19 1.83 6.83
C SER A 2 23.13 1.04 7.62
N PRO A 3 21.85 1.44 7.61
CA PRO A 3 20.78 0.68 8.27
C PRO A 3 20.69 -0.78 7.80
N ARG A 4 21.06 -1.05 6.53
CA ARG A 4 21.14 -2.40 5.97
C ARG A 4 22.28 -3.20 6.61
N GLU A 5 23.48 -2.64 6.65
CA GLU A 5 24.67 -3.28 7.22
C GLU A 5 24.50 -3.62 8.70
N ALA A 6 23.89 -2.72 9.49
CA ALA A 6 23.62 -2.97 10.90
C ALA A 6 22.61 -4.13 11.12
N CYS A 7 21.60 -4.22 10.26
CA CYS A 7 20.62 -5.31 10.28
C CYS A 7 21.27 -6.66 9.94
N GLU A 8 22.09 -6.71 8.88
CA GLU A 8 22.83 -7.91 8.48
C GLU A 8 23.81 -8.36 9.57
N HIS A 9 24.54 -7.43 10.19
CA HIS A 9 25.45 -7.73 11.29
C HIS A 9 24.69 -8.32 12.51
N SER A 10 23.55 -7.74 12.86
CA SER A 10 22.70 -8.26 13.94
C SER A 10 22.15 -9.64 13.62
N LEU A 11 21.71 -9.89 12.38
CA LEU A 11 21.22 -11.19 11.94
C LEU A 11 22.30 -12.27 12.00
N ASN A 12 23.53 -11.94 11.58
CA ASN A 12 24.67 -12.86 11.66
C ASN A 12 25.01 -13.25 13.11
N ASN A 13 24.94 -12.30 14.05
CA ASN A 13 25.25 -12.56 15.45
C ASN A 13 24.11 -13.30 16.20
N SER A 14 22.85 -13.04 15.81
CA SER A 14 21.67 -13.52 16.56
C SER A 14 21.05 -14.80 15.99
N GLY A 15 21.39 -15.16 14.74
CA GLY A 15 20.70 -16.18 13.95
C GLY A 15 19.34 -15.71 13.39
N ALA A 16 18.91 -16.31 12.28
CA ALA A 16 17.63 -16.00 11.64
C ALA A 16 16.45 -16.66 12.38
N ARG A 17 15.46 -15.86 12.78
CA ARG A 17 14.20 -16.35 13.37
C ARG A 17 13.11 -16.38 12.30
N SER A 18 13.08 -17.43 11.48
CA SER A 18 12.15 -17.57 10.35
C SER A 18 10.68 -17.33 10.74
N HIS A 19 10.29 -17.76 11.94
CA HIS A 19 8.93 -17.58 12.49
C HIS A 19 8.56 -16.13 12.82
N ARG A 20 9.53 -15.20 12.89
CA ARG A 20 9.32 -13.76 13.11
C ARG A 20 9.51 -12.93 11.85
N ILE A 21 9.79 -13.57 10.71
CA ILE A 21 9.96 -12.85 9.45
C ILE A 21 8.58 -12.38 9.01
N VAL A 22 8.38 -11.07 9.07
CA VAL A 22 7.26 -10.41 8.39
C VAL A 22 7.66 -10.31 6.93
N THR A 23 7.16 -11.23 6.12
CA THR A 23 7.42 -11.19 4.69
C THR A 23 6.68 -10.02 4.06
N LEU A 24 7.38 -9.25 3.22
CA LEU A 24 6.81 -8.16 2.40
C LEU A 24 5.96 -8.72 1.25
N THR A 25 5.05 -9.61 1.59
CA THR A 25 4.08 -10.21 0.67
C THR A 25 3.01 -9.20 0.29
N ARG A 26 2.36 -9.45 -0.84
CA ARG A 26 1.23 -8.63 -1.30
C ARG A 26 0.12 -8.58 -0.24
N ASP A 27 -0.13 -9.69 0.44
CA ASP A 27 -1.16 -9.76 1.48
C ASP A 27 -0.80 -8.89 2.69
N PHE A 28 0.46 -8.88 3.11
CA PHE A 28 0.92 -8.00 4.17
C PHE A 28 0.76 -6.51 3.80
N LEU A 29 1.12 -6.15 2.57
CA LEU A 29 0.94 -4.78 2.07
C LEU A 29 -0.52 -4.36 2.05
N ILE A 30 -1.43 -5.27 1.65
CA ILE A 30 -2.88 -5.02 1.66
C ILE A 30 -3.36 -4.87 3.11
N LEU A 31 -3.08 -5.84 3.99
CA LEU A 31 -3.54 -5.83 5.39
C LEU A 31 -3.03 -4.65 6.21
N THR A 32 -1.89 -4.07 5.84
CA THR A 32 -1.32 -2.88 6.51
C THR A 32 -1.77 -1.55 5.90
N CYS A 33 -2.55 -1.58 4.82
CA CYS A 33 -3.08 -0.37 4.23
C CYS A 33 -4.12 0.30 5.16
N PRO A 34 -4.14 1.65 5.22
CA PRO A 34 -5.14 2.36 5.99
C PRO A 34 -6.54 2.06 5.45
N THR A 35 -7.47 1.71 6.32
CA THR A 35 -8.80 1.27 5.93
C THR A 35 -9.51 2.31 5.07
N VAL A 36 -9.98 1.91 3.89
CA VAL A 36 -10.91 2.73 3.12
C VAL A 36 -12.31 2.62 3.74
N CYS A 37 -12.94 3.78 4.05
CA CYS A 37 -14.29 3.89 4.65
C CYS A 37 -15.29 2.79 4.23
N ARG A 38 -16.16 2.40 5.17
CA ARG A 38 -17.13 1.27 5.21
C ARG A 38 -17.75 0.75 3.90
N ARG A 39 -17.87 1.54 2.83
CA ARG A 39 -18.42 1.07 1.54
C ARG A 39 -17.40 0.43 0.60
N GLY A 40 -16.09 0.61 0.83
CA GLY A 40 -15.04 0.04 -0.04
C GLY A 40 -15.08 0.50 -1.51
N MET A 41 -15.89 1.52 -1.82
CA MET A 41 -16.01 2.11 -3.16
C MET A 41 -15.57 3.57 -3.14
N ARG A 42 -14.89 4.00 -4.20
CA ARG A 42 -14.44 5.39 -4.37
C ARG A 42 -14.60 5.85 -5.80
N LYS A 43 -14.91 7.14 -5.94
CA LYS A 43 -14.99 7.81 -7.24
C LYS A 43 -13.57 8.10 -7.75
N VAL A 44 -13.31 7.79 -9.00
CA VAL A 44 -12.06 8.14 -9.68
C VAL A 44 -12.10 9.60 -10.12
N ASP A 45 -11.14 10.38 -9.64
CA ASP A 45 -10.82 11.70 -10.17
C ASP A 45 -9.65 11.59 -11.17
N ARG A 46 -9.79 12.18 -12.36
CA ARG A 46 -8.75 12.04 -13.41
C ARG A 46 -7.47 12.80 -13.05
N GLN A 47 -7.60 13.92 -12.34
CA GLN A 47 -6.49 14.81 -11.99
C GLN A 47 -5.85 14.38 -10.67
N ARG A 48 -6.65 14.04 -9.67
CA ARG A 48 -6.21 13.75 -8.30
C ARG A 48 -6.11 12.25 -8.01
N GLY A 49 -6.81 11.40 -8.76
CA GLY A 49 -6.87 9.97 -8.52
C GLY A 49 -7.99 9.57 -7.56
N ILE A 50 -7.72 8.58 -6.71
CA ILE A 50 -8.70 8.00 -5.79
C ILE A 50 -8.40 8.46 -4.36
N LYS A 51 -9.41 8.99 -3.66
CA LYS A 51 -9.28 9.38 -2.27
C LYS A 51 -9.24 8.14 -1.35
N VAL A 52 -8.07 7.84 -0.78
CA VAL A 52 -7.86 6.68 0.10
C VAL A 52 -8.16 7.04 1.55
N HIS A 53 -7.65 8.17 2.01
CA HIS A 53 -7.87 8.69 3.37
C HIS A 53 -7.92 10.23 3.37
N SER A 54 -8.33 10.85 4.49
CA SER A 54 -8.61 12.28 4.69
C SER A 54 -8.08 13.24 3.60
N ASN A 55 -6.76 13.41 3.50
CA ASN A 55 -6.09 14.22 2.47
C ASN A 55 -5.18 13.40 1.54
N PHE A 56 -5.21 12.07 1.65
CA PHE A 56 -4.37 11.16 0.88
C PHE A 56 -5.12 10.67 -0.37
N TYR A 57 -4.50 10.94 -1.52
CA TYR A 57 -4.97 10.49 -2.81
C TYR A 57 -3.96 9.50 -3.39
N TYR A 58 -4.47 8.40 -3.92
CA TYR A 58 -3.69 7.46 -4.71
C TYR A 58 -3.87 7.81 -6.19
N TRP A 59 -2.75 7.97 -6.90
CA TRP A 59 -2.75 8.24 -8.33
C TRP A 59 -1.84 7.24 -9.04
N CYS A 60 -2.32 6.73 -10.17
CA CYS A 60 -1.53 5.93 -11.11
C CYS A 60 -1.90 6.31 -12.56
N PRO A 61 -1.00 6.11 -13.54
CA PRO A 61 -1.23 6.53 -14.93
C PRO A 61 -2.51 5.99 -15.56
N GLU A 62 -2.95 4.79 -15.16
CA GLU A 62 -4.17 4.15 -15.65
C GLU A 62 -5.43 4.97 -15.31
N LEU A 63 -5.43 5.71 -14.19
CA LEU A 63 -6.57 6.57 -13.79
C LEU A 63 -6.71 7.82 -14.67
N ARG A 64 -5.76 8.08 -15.58
CA ARG A 64 -5.85 9.17 -16.55
C ARG A 64 -6.86 8.89 -17.65
N ASP A 65 -7.26 7.63 -17.87
CA ASP A 65 -8.26 7.25 -18.87
C ASP A 65 -9.57 8.04 -18.65
N PRO A 66 -10.04 8.83 -19.65
CA PRO A 66 -11.31 9.54 -19.56
C PRO A 66 -12.50 8.65 -19.22
N LYS A 67 -12.47 7.37 -19.63
CA LYS A 67 -13.53 6.40 -19.37
C LYS A 67 -13.65 6.00 -17.90
N LEU A 68 -12.61 6.23 -17.10
CA LEU A 68 -12.60 5.93 -15.68
C LEU A 68 -13.06 7.10 -14.83
N HIS A 69 -12.99 8.33 -15.35
CA HIS A 69 -13.41 9.52 -14.61
C HIS A 69 -14.86 9.41 -14.15
N GLY A 70 -15.08 9.61 -12.86
CA GLY A 70 -16.40 9.57 -12.25
C GLY A 70 -16.97 8.18 -11.96
N LYS A 71 -16.29 7.09 -12.36
CA LYS A 71 -16.70 5.74 -12.00
C LYS A 71 -16.37 5.43 -10.54
N LEU A 72 -17.25 4.63 -9.92
CA LEU A 72 -16.99 4.02 -8.62
C LEU A 72 -16.17 2.76 -8.84
N VAL A 73 -14.95 2.74 -8.31
CA VAL A 73 -14.08 1.57 -8.30
C VAL A 73 -14.02 0.99 -6.89
N ARG A 74 -13.92 -0.34 -6.82
CA ARG A 74 -13.68 -1.03 -5.56
C ARG A 74 -12.22 -0.82 -5.17
N VAL A 75 -12.00 -0.28 -3.98
CA VAL A 75 -10.68 -0.18 -3.37
C VAL A 75 -10.63 -1.26 -2.32
N LEU A 76 -9.67 -2.18 -2.46
CA LEU A 76 -9.47 -3.24 -1.49
C LEU A 76 -8.91 -2.62 -0.21
N MET A 77 -9.46 -3.08 0.93
CA MET A 77 -8.81 -2.94 2.23
C MET A 77 -7.59 -3.84 2.22
#